data_AF-A0A820FCI6-F1
#
_entry.id   AF-A0A820FCI6-F1
#
_cell.length_a   1.000
_cell.length_b   1.000
_cell.length_c   1.000
_cell.angle_alpha   90.00
_cell.angle_beta   90.00
_cell.angle_gamma   90.00
#
_symmetry.space_group_name_H-M   'P 1'
#
loop_
_entity.id
_entity.type
_entity.pdbx_description
1 polymer ?
#
loop_
_entity_poly.entity_id
_entity_poly.type
_entity_poly.pdbx_seq_one_letter_code
_entity_poly.pdbx_strand_id
1 'polypeptide(L)'
;MALEDDQDVTMHMQRFMDIGEEPRRMLPPIQGFETMPLVSLEEAVRPLVSLIPDLDHHVSVAKSNCKMPIADGLSIDESASIRLYTMEWKPKEKCLYVVLNKTLRSEDRQELKPWFLYLRLIIGSLLKIPSTSRHVLRGVRLNLSPEHIKGQTLVWWAFTSCTDSVNMLNNKAMFGQTGDRTLFQIDCYSGKDIRQHSAYLMESEILLLPATQLLTVGYFDTGSGMHIIQLKETEPKFPLMNKIPGANANLPIPSHSENPGPIIKPPTCETLPVPEIDKAPIKVLNLSNNNIGDEGVRHLVEVIKRKRTLTALHLNGNQISDEGVKLLANALCHPGTNLQKLYLHNNKRITDSSVDVLINMLKQNQSLKTFWLIECKLTSG
;
A
#
# COMPACT_ATOMS: atom_id res chain seq x y z
N MET A 1 -28.34 15.57 -7.85
CA MET A 1 -27.54 16.05 -6.70
C MET A 1 -26.21 15.32 -6.79
N ALA A 2 -25.35 15.81 -7.66
CA ALA A 2 -24.00 15.32 -7.88
C ALA A 2 -23.09 16.37 -7.22
N LEU A 3 -22.10 15.94 -6.42
CA LEU A 3 -20.86 16.67 -6.06
C LEU A 3 -20.06 16.07 -4.88
N GLU A 4 -20.37 14.87 -4.34
CA GLU A 4 -19.61 14.32 -3.19
C GLU A 4 -18.67 13.13 -3.49
N ASP A 5 -18.86 12.37 -4.58
CA ASP A 5 -18.10 11.12 -4.80
C ASP A 5 -16.67 11.29 -5.38
N ASP A 6 -16.27 12.49 -5.82
CA ASP A 6 -14.95 12.72 -6.46
C ASP A 6 -13.85 13.19 -5.48
N GLN A 7 -14.22 13.48 -4.21
CA GLN A 7 -13.26 13.95 -3.20
C GLN A 7 -12.48 12.82 -2.51
N ASP A 8 -13.09 11.64 -2.31
CA ASP A 8 -12.44 10.56 -1.55
C ASP A 8 -11.26 9.92 -2.30
N VAL A 9 -11.35 9.75 -3.62
CA VAL A 9 -10.22 9.23 -4.44
C VAL A 9 -9.10 10.28 -4.58
N THR A 10 -9.46 11.57 -4.59
CA THR A 10 -8.50 12.69 -4.72
C THR A 10 -7.70 12.92 -3.43
N MET A 11 -8.11 12.33 -2.30
CA MET A 11 -7.58 12.67 -0.99
C MET A 11 -6.38 11.83 -0.53
N HIS A 12 -6.11 10.64 -1.08
CA HIS A 12 -5.27 9.63 -0.41
C HIS A 12 -3.74 9.67 -0.64
N MET A 13 -3.24 10.67 -1.37
CA MET A 13 -1.94 10.59 -2.04
C MET A 13 -1.04 11.81 -1.81
N GLN A 14 -1.26 12.58 -0.74
CA GLN A 14 -0.44 13.76 -0.42
C GLN A 14 1.00 13.43 -0.03
N ARG A 15 1.22 12.24 0.53
CA ARG A 15 2.56 11.69 0.75
C ARG A 15 3.40 11.58 -0.52
N PHE A 16 2.77 11.63 -1.71
CA PHE A 16 3.45 11.67 -3.01
C PHE A 16 3.80 13.08 -3.51
N MET A 17 3.38 14.15 -2.82
CA MET A 17 3.51 15.52 -3.33
C MET A 17 4.46 16.44 -2.54
N ASP A 18 4.96 16.01 -1.37
CA ASP A 18 5.68 16.87 -0.41
C ASP A 18 7.17 17.15 -0.73
N ILE A 19 7.69 16.69 -1.88
CA ILE A 19 9.12 16.83 -2.21
C ILE A 19 9.54 18.26 -2.56
N GLY A 20 8.58 19.12 -2.91
CA GLY A 20 8.84 20.54 -3.17
C GLY A 20 9.29 21.31 -1.92
N GLU A 21 9.20 20.70 -0.74
CA GLU A 21 9.60 21.29 0.53
C GLU A 21 11.03 20.90 0.95
N GLU A 22 11.75 20.09 0.17
CA GLU A 22 13.10 19.66 0.53
C GLU A 22 14.07 20.85 0.61
N PRO A 23 14.92 20.94 1.66
CA PRO A 23 15.86 22.03 1.83
C PRO A 23 16.92 21.97 0.73
N ARG A 24 17.21 23.13 0.14
CA ARG A 24 18.22 23.26 -0.92
C ARG A 24 19.66 23.21 -0.41
N ARG A 25 19.85 23.32 0.89
CA ARG A 25 21.16 23.26 1.55
C ARG A 25 21.35 21.92 2.25
N MET A 26 22.60 21.51 2.36
CA MET A 26 22.95 20.36 3.18
C MET A 26 22.62 20.64 4.65
N LEU A 27 21.84 19.77 5.27
CA LEU A 27 21.56 19.82 6.69
C LEU A 27 22.55 18.94 7.48
N PRO A 28 22.69 19.14 8.80
CA PRO A 28 23.43 18.22 9.64
C PRO A 28 22.84 16.80 9.58
N PRO A 29 23.66 15.74 9.72
CA PRO A 29 23.18 14.36 9.72
C PRO A 29 22.09 14.09 10.76
N ILE A 30 21.23 13.12 10.45
CA ILE A 30 20.24 12.59 11.41
C ILE A 30 20.96 11.63 12.36
N GLN A 31 21.03 11.98 13.64
CA GLN A 31 21.81 11.27 14.66
C GLN A 31 21.10 11.27 16.03
N GLY A 32 21.41 10.27 16.85
CA GLY A 32 20.89 10.09 18.22
C GLY A 32 19.77 9.05 18.32
N PHE A 33 19.10 8.71 17.21
CA PHE A 33 18.05 7.68 17.21
C PHE A 33 18.64 6.27 17.24
N GLU A 34 19.82 6.06 16.67
CA GLU A 34 20.48 4.75 16.52
C GLU A 34 20.83 4.08 17.84
N THR A 35 21.08 4.89 18.89
CA THR A 35 21.38 4.43 20.24
C THR A 35 20.13 4.20 21.09
N MET A 36 18.94 4.55 20.59
CA MET A 36 17.70 4.33 21.33
C MET A 36 17.39 2.83 21.44
N PRO A 37 16.75 2.41 22.55
CA PRO A 37 16.26 1.05 22.67
C PRO A 37 15.19 0.76 21.62
N LEU A 38 15.13 -0.49 21.16
CA LEU A 38 13.99 -0.97 20.40
C LEU A 38 12.83 -1.22 21.38
N VAL A 39 11.69 -0.59 21.13
CA VAL A 39 10.51 -0.62 22.01
C VAL A 39 9.24 -0.96 21.20
N SER A 40 8.14 -1.22 21.89
CA SER A 40 6.79 -1.33 21.29
C SER A 40 6.39 -0.06 20.55
N LEU A 41 5.43 -0.17 19.63
CA LEU A 41 4.95 0.98 18.87
C LEU A 41 4.33 2.06 19.77
N GLU A 42 3.57 1.65 20.79
CA GLU A 42 2.96 2.54 21.80
C GLU A 42 4.03 3.39 22.52
N GLU A 43 5.08 2.74 23.01
CA GLU A 43 6.23 3.38 23.66
C GLU A 43 6.97 4.30 22.70
N ALA A 44 7.11 3.89 21.44
CA ALA A 44 7.81 4.64 20.42
C ALA A 44 7.12 5.96 20.08
N VAL A 45 5.79 6.00 20.12
CA VAL A 45 5.00 7.20 19.82
C VAL A 45 4.64 8.04 21.03
N ARG A 46 4.85 7.55 22.26
CA ARG A 46 4.50 8.26 23.50
C ARG A 46 4.99 9.72 23.54
N PRO A 47 6.22 10.06 23.12
CA PRO A 47 6.67 11.46 23.10
C PRO A 47 5.97 12.34 22.05
N LEU A 48 5.22 11.76 21.11
CA LEU A 48 4.59 12.43 19.97
C LEU A 48 3.11 12.76 20.20
N VAL A 49 2.49 12.21 21.26
CA VAL A 49 1.04 12.38 21.53
C VAL A 49 0.63 13.84 21.69
N SER A 50 1.52 14.71 22.19
CA SER A 50 1.27 16.15 22.26
C SER A 50 1.37 16.87 20.91
N LEU A 51 2.07 16.29 19.94
CA LEU A 51 2.27 16.85 18.60
C LEU A 51 1.17 16.39 17.63
N ILE A 52 0.69 15.17 17.84
CA ILE A 52 -0.24 14.46 16.95
C ILE A 52 -1.44 13.99 17.77
N PRO A 53 -2.60 14.66 17.64
CA PRO A 53 -3.84 14.24 18.31
C PRO A 53 -4.25 12.82 17.92
N ASP A 54 -4.91 12.11 18.84
CA ASP A 54 -5.49 10.77 18.63
C ASP A 54 -4.52 9.68 18.14
N LEU A 55 -3.20 9.88 18.32
CA LEU A 55 -2.18 8.97 17.83
C LEU A 55 -2.32 7.55 18.41
N ASP A 56 -2.74 7.41 19.67
CA ASP A 56 -2.95 6.11 20.31
C ASP A 56 -4.04 5.27 19.61
N HIS A 57 -5.10 5.93 19.12
CA HIS A 57 -6.13 5.28 18.33
C HIS A 57 -5.55 4.75 17.01
N HIS A 58 -4.75 5.56 16.32
CA HIS A 58 -4.12 5.18 15.07
C HIS A 58 -3.07 4.07 15.24
N VAL A 59 -2.33 4.05 16.34
CA VAL A 59 -1.45 2.91 16.70
C VAL A 59 -2.25 1.63 16.86
N SER A 60 -3.37 1.68 17.57
CA SER A 60 -4.25 0.52 17.77
C SER A 60 -4.77 -0.02 16.42
N VAL A 61 -5.21 0.89 15.54
CA VAL A 61 -5.65 0.56 14.18
C VAL A 61 -4.50 -0.02 13.34
N ALA A 62 -3.29 0.53 13.42
CA ALA A 62 -2.14 0.01 12.69
C ALA A 62 -1.82 -1.44 13.11
N LYS A 63 -1.78 -1.71 14.42
CA LYS A 63 -1.49 -3.05 14.95
C LYS A 63 -2.58 -4.06 14.59
N SER A 64 -3.86 -3.70 14.76
CA SER A 64 -4.97 -4.60 14.44
C SER A 64 -5.04 -4.99 12.96
N ASN A 65 -4.47 -4.17 12.07
CA ASN A 65 -4.47 -4.40 10.63
C ASN A 65 -3.18 -5.08 10.10
N CYS A 66 -2.26 -5.48 10.98
CA CYS A 66 -1.13 -6.31 10.59
C CYS A 66 -1.58 -7.77 10.37
N LYS A 67 -1.32 -8.33 9.18
CA LYS A 67 -1.75 -9.68 8.79
C LYS A 67 -0.70 -10.72 9.21
N MET A 68 -1.13 -11.79 9.86
CA MET A 68 -0.25 -12.92 10.25
C MET A 68 -0.21 -14.01 9.14
N PRO A 69 0.96 -14.64 8.87
CA PRO A 69 2.28 -14.29 9.40
C PRO A 69 2.75 -12.94 8.85
N ILE A 70 3.42 -12.16 9.69
CA ILE A 70 4.00 -10.88 9.26
C ILE A 70 5.12 -11.17 8.25
N ALA A 71 5.08 -10.49 7.12
CA ALA A 71 6.11 -10.60 6.08
C ALA A 71 7.48 -10.12 6.56
N ASP A 72 8.53 -10.48 5.83
CA ASP A 72 9.88 -9.95 5.98
C ASP A 72 10.52 -10.17 7.38
N GLY A 73 9.98 -11.11 8.16
CA GLY A 73 10.48 -11.44 9.49
C GLY A 73 10.28 -10.33 10.52
N LEU A 74 9.38 -9.37 10.25
CA LEU A 74 9.10 -8.27 11.17
C LEU A 74 8.22 -8.71 12.33
N SER A 75 8.42 -8.07 13.48
CA SER A 75 7.44 -8.14 14.58
C SER A 75 6.15 -7.37 14.22
N ILE A 76 5.10 -7.56 15.02
CA ILE A 76 3.87 -6.79 14.86
C ILE A 76 4.11 -5.29 15.02
N ASP A 77 4.94 -4.87 16.00
CA ASP A 77 5.26 -3.46 16.24
C ASP A 77 6.08 -2.86 15.10
N GLU A 78 7.01 -3.64 14.54
CA GLU A 78 7.82 -3.22 13.39
C GLU A 78 6.96 -3.03 12.13
N SER A 79 6.12 -4.01 11.78
CA SER A 79 5.17 -3.89 10.67
C SER A 79 4.16 -2.77 10.90
N ALA A 80 3.62 -2.65 12.11
CA ALA A 80 2.67 -1.60 12.46
C ALA A 80 3.30 -0.21 12.42
N SER A 81 4.60 -0.07 12.71
CA SER A 81 5.30 1.22 12.57
C SER A 81 5.30 1.72 11.13
N ILE A 82 5.54 0.82 10.16
CA ILE A 82 5.50 1.13 8.72
C ILE A 82 4.04 1.42 8.31
N ARG A 83 3.09 0.59 8.75
CA ARG A 83 1.65 0.82 8.48
C ARG A 83 1.20 2.19 8.96
N LEU A 84 1.53 2.55 10.19
CA LEU A 84 1.19 3.83 10.80
C LEU A 84 1.76 5.01 10.00
N TYR A 85 3.00 4.91 9.53
CA TYR A 85 3.59 5.92 8.65
C TYR A 85 2.75 6.12 7.38
N THR A 86 2.26 5.04 6.79
CA THR A 86 1.47 5.12 5.55
C THR A 86 0.00 5.46 5.76
N MET A 87 -0.51 5.48 6.99
CA MET A 87 -1.93 5.76 7.26
C MET A 87 -2.26 7.24 7.03
N GLU A 88 -3.47 7.50 6.54
CA GLU A 88 -4.01 8.86 6.46
C GLU A 88 -5.29 9.02 7.29
N TRP A 89 -5.44 10.20 7.88
CA TRP A 89 -6.61 10.59 8.67
C TRP A 89 -6.86 12.10 8.58
N LYS A 90 -8.02 12.55 9.07
CA LYS A 90 -8.37 13.97 9.13
C LYS A 90 -8.15 14.52 10.55
N PRO A 91 -7.71 15.78 10.70
CA PRO A 91 -7.22 16.66 9.63
C PRO A 91 -5.85 16.20 9.12
N LYS A 92 -5.59 16.40 7.82
CA LYS A 92 -4.47 15.74 7.11
C LYS A 92 -3.09 16.21 7.56
N GLU A 93 -2.98 17.48 7.90
CA GLU A 93 -1.78 18.09 8.48
C GLU A 93 -1.38 17.49 9.84
N LYS A 94 -2.26 16.66 10.42
CA LYS A 94 -1.99 15.87 11.62
C LYS A 94 -1.69 14.40 11.33
N CYS A 95 -1.61 13.98 10.06
CA CYS A 95 -1.10 12.65 9.71
C CYS A 95 0.36 12.52 10.15
N LEU A 96 0.73 11.35 10.69
CA LEU A 96 2.07 11.14 11.23
C LEU A 96 3.16 11.37 10.18
N TYR A 97 3.00 10.91 8.94
CA TYR A 97 3.99 11.14 7.89
C TYR A 97 4.18 12.62 7.57
N VAL A 98 3.11 13.42 7.60
CA VAL A 98 3.17 14.85 7.28
C VAL A 98 4.03 15.57 8.32
N VAL A 99 3.74 15.32 9.59
CA VAL A 99 4.49 15.94 10.69
C VAL A 99 5.93 15.43 10.71
N LEU A 100 6.15 14.12 10.57
CA LEU A 100 7.49 13.53 10.56
C LEU A 100 8.35 14.05 9.40
N ASN A 101 7.83 14.02 8.17
CA ASN A 101 8.58 14.46 6.99
C ASN A 101 8.92 15.95 7.08
N LYS A 102 8.00 16.77 7.59
CA LYS A 102 8.27 18.18 7.90
C LYS A 102 9.40 18.31 8.93
N THR A 103 9.37 17.53 10.02
CA THR A 103 10.44 17.57 11.03
C THR A 103 11.79 17.09 10.49
N LEU A 104 11.81 16.07 9.62
CA LEU A 104 13.03 15.57 8.96
C LEU A 104 13.69 16.64 8.07
N ARG A 105 12.89 17.50 7.45
CA ARG A 105 13.35 18.65 6.64
C ARG A 105 13.75 19.87 7.49
N SER A 106 13.48 19.87 8.79
CA SER A 106 13.78 20.99 9.67
C SER A 106 15.27 21.19 9.86
N GLU A 107 15.72 22.45 9.78
CA GLU A 107 17.11 22.82 10.05
C GLU A 107 17.45 22.65 11.54
N ASP A 108 16.46 22.78 12.42
CA ASP A 108 16.61 22.54 13.84
C ASP A 108 16.49 21.04 14.15
N ARG A 109 17.65 20.38 14.25
CA ARG A 109 17.73 18.96 14.62
C ARG A 109 17.22 18.65 16.03
N GLN A 110 17.02 19.65 16.89
CA GLN A 110 16.40 19.42 18.21
C GLN A 110 14.94 18.98 18.08
N GLU A 111 14.25 19.39 17.02
CA GLU A 111 12.86 19.00 16.75
C GLU A 111 12.70 17.49 16.49
N LEU A 112 13.78 16.79 16.11
CA LEU A 112 13.76 15.34 15.90
C LEU A 112 13.83 14.53 17.21
N LYS A 113 14.23 15.14 18.34
CA LYS A 113 14.40 14.42 19.60
C LYS A 113 13.16 13.63 20.05
N PRO A 114 11.93 14.18 20.01
CA PRO A 114 10.72 13.42 20.32
C PRO A 114 10.51 12.20 19.41
N TRP A 115 11.05 12.23 18.19
CA TRP A 115 10.89 11.17 17.19
C TRP A 115 11.89 10.03 17.31
N PHE A 116 12.94 10.14 18.14
CA PHE A 116 14.05 9.18 18.14
C PHE A 116 13.62 7.73 18.41
N LEU A 117 12.66 7.50 19.30
CA LEU A 117 12.14 6.13 19.54
C LEU A 117 11.37 5.60 18.32
N TYR A 118 10.52 6.43 17.70
CA TYR A 118 9.80 6.05 16.49
C TYR A 118 10.72 5.84 15.29
N LEU A 119 11.70 6.74 15.08
CA LEU A 119 12.74 6.62 14.06
C LEU A 119 13.56 5.34 14.26
N ARG A 120 13.94 5.02 15.50
CA ARG A 120 14.64 3.78 15.84
C ARG A 120 13.85 2.54 15.45
N LEU A 121 12.54 2.55 15.69
CA LEU A 121 11.64 1.47 15.34
C LEU A 121 11.48 1.38 13.83
N ILE A 122 10.95 2.41 13.16
CA ILE A 122 10.61 2.36 11.73
C ILE A 122 11.85 2.14 10.84
N ILE A 123 12.98 2.82 11.08
CA ILE A 123 14.21 2.62 10.31
C ILE A 123 14.75 1.21 10.57
N GLY A 124 14.72 0.74 11.82
CA GLY A 124 15.10 -0.63 12.17
C GLY A 124 14.27 -1.67 11.41
N SER A 125 12.95 -1.49 11.35
CA SER A 125 12.01 -2.31 10.58
C SER A 125 12.38 -2.32 9.09
N LEU A 126 12.56 -1.13 8.49
CA LEU A 126 12.85 -0.98 7.07
C LEU A 126 14.22 -1.57 6.68
N LEU A 127 15.21 -1.55 7.57
CA LEU A 127 16.51 -2.18 7.32
C LEU A 127 16.45 -3.71 7.29
N LYS A 128 15.45 -4.33 7.92
CA LYS A 128 15.21 -5.79 7.82
C LYS A 128 14.57 -6.19 6.48
N ILE A 129 13.82 -5.28 5.85
CA ILE A 129 13.23 -5.51 4.53
C ILE A 129 14.35 -5.50 3.47
N PRO A 130 14.43 -6.49 2.56
CA PRO A 130 15.41 -6.49 1.49
C PRO A 130 15.34 -5.21 0.65
N SER A 131 16.51 -4.64 0.33
CA SER A 131 16.56 -3.52 -0.61
C SER A 131 16.29 -3.99 -2.03
N THR A 132 15.59 -3.16 -2.79
CA THR A 132 15.27 -3.39 -4.19
C THR A 132 16.01 -2.38 -5.04
N SER A 133 16.74 -2.88 -6.04
CA SER A 133 17.37 -2.04 -7.05
C SER A 133 16.47 -2.00 -8.27
N ARG A 134 15.75 -0.88 -8.48
CA ARG A 134 14.80 -0.72 -9.60
C ARG A 134 14.58 0.75 -9.93
N HIS A 135 13.99 0.98 -11.09
CA HIS A 135 13.48 2.29 -11.47
C HIS A 135 12.18 2.57 -10.72
N VAL A 136 12.12 3.68 -9.98
CA VAL A 136 10.92 4.12 -9.27
C VAL A 136 10.51 5.52 -9.73
N LEU A 137 9.22 5.81 -9.54
CA LEU A 137 8.56 7.02 -10.01
C LEU A 137 7.99 7.79 -8.83
N ARG A 138 8.09 9.11 -8.91
CA ARG A 138 7.53 10.04 -7.94
C ARG A 138 6.97 11.26 -8.66
N GLY A 139 5.67 11.52 -8.54
CA GLY A 139 5.00 12.62 -9.24
C GLY A 139 4.61 13.76 -8.30
N VAL A 140 4.83 15.01 -8.70
CA VAL A 140 4.46 16.21 -7.93
C VAL A 140 3.76 17.22 -8.83
N ARG A 141 2.75 17.92 -8.30
CA ARG A 141 1.95 18.94 -9.01
C ARG A 141 2.57 20.35 -8.95
N LEU A 142 3.88 20.42 -9.22
CA LEU A 142 4.67 21.66 -9.30
C LEU A 142 5.73 21.50 -10.37
N ASN A 143 6.17 22.60 -10.98
CA ASN A 143 7.36 22.62 -11.82
C ASN A 143 8.61 22.80 -10.94
N LEU A 144 9.41 21.73 -10.81
CA LEU A 144 10.66 21.72 -10.04
C LEU A 144 11.89 21.67 -10.95
N SER A 145 11.70 21.73 -12.28
CA SER A 145 12.81 21.72 -13.23
C SER A 145 13.80 22.89 -13.06
N PRO A 146 13.37 24.13 -12.70
CA PRO A 146 14.32 25.23 -12.46
C PRO A 146 15.25 25.00 -11.28
N GLU A 147 14.89 24.08 -10.37
CA GLU A 147 15.66 23.78 -9.15
C GLU A 147 16.70 22.68 -9.35
N HIS A 148 16.71 22.05 -10.53
CA HIS A 148 17.56 20.88 -10.82
C HIS A 148 18.54 21.19 -11.95
N ILE A 149 19.83 21.10 -11.62
CA ILE A 149 20.92 21.27 -12.57
C ILE A 149 21.55 19.89 -12.83
N LYS A 150 21.78 19.55 -14.10
CA LYS A 150 22.45 18.28 -14.45
C LYS A 150 23.84 18.22 -13.78
N GLY A 151 24.12 17.10 -13.11
CA GLY A 151 25.35 16.89 -12.33
C GLY A 151 25.27 17.37 -10.88
N GLN A 152 24.17 18.04 -10.48
CA GLN A 152 23.94 18.45 -9.11
C GLN A 152 23.59 17.25 -8.24
N THR A 153 24.19 17.21 -7.04
CA THR A 153 23.78 16.29 -5.98
C THR A 153 22.81 16.99 -5.04
N LEU A 154 21.73 16.31 -4.68
CA LEU A 154 20.72 16.73 -3.73
C LEU A 154 20.49 15.63 -2.68
N VAL A 155 19.89 16.00 -1.56
CA VAL A 155 19.54 15.08 -0.48
C VAL A 155 18.07 15.23 -0.18
N TRP A 156 17.33 14.13 -0.24
CA TRP A 156 15.95 14.06 0.23
C TRP A 156 15.97 13.62 1.69
N TRP A 157 15.69 14.57 2.58
CA TRP A 157 15.82 14.39 4.03
C TRP A 157 14.64 13.63 4.63
N ALA A 158 13.47 13.72 4.03
CA ALA A 158 12.30 12.97 4.46
C ALA A 158 12.26 11.53 3.91
N PHE A 159 11.40 10.70 4.47
CA PHE A 159 10.98 9.47 3.82
C PHE A 159 10.27 9.80 2.50
N THR A 160 10.62 9.11 1.42
CA THR A 160 10.04 9.40 0.09
C THR A 160 9.27 8.20 -0.44
N SER A 161 7.94 8.30 -0.45
CA SER A 161 7.05 7.30 -1.06
C SER A 161 7.14 7.34 -2.58
N CYS A 162 7.56 6.25 -3.21
CA CYS A 162 7.64 6.10 -4.65
C CYS A 162 6.78 4.91 -5.11
N THR A 163 6.60 4.78 -6.42
CA THR A 163 5.93 3.62 -7.02
C THR A 163 6.73 3.14 -8.22
N ASP A 164 6.77 1.83 -8.47
CA ASP A 164 7.34 1.25 -9.69
C ASP A 164 6.30 1.07 -10.81
N SER A 165 5.04 1.45 -10.54
CA SER A 165 3.93 1.27 -11.45
C SER A 165 3.70 2.52 -12.29
N VAL A 166 3.92 2.44 -13.60
CA VAL A 166 3.57 3.54 -14.54
C VAL A 166 2.07 3.83 -14.52
N ASN A 167 1.23 2.82 -14.26
CA ASN A 167 -0.23 2.99 -14.21
C ASN A 167 -0.66 3.97 -13.11
N MET A 168 0.15 4.14 -12.07
CA MET A 168 -0.06 5.13 -11.04
C MET A 168 0.03 6.57 -11.57
N LEU A 169 0.78 6.83 -12.64
CA LEU A 169 0.83 8.15 -13.28
C LEU A 169 -0.48 8.52 -13.99
N ASN A 170 -1.29 7.53 -14.36
CA ASN A 170 -2.62 7.78 -14.95
C ASN A 170 -3.65 8.19 -13.90
N ASN A 171 -3.33 8.07 -12.60
CA ASN A 171 -4.20 8.52 -11.53
C ASN A 171 -4.13 10.05 -11.38
N LYS A 172 -5.25 10.72 -11.72
CA LYS A 172 -5.43 12.17 -11.57
C LYS A 172 -5.09 12.67 -10.17
N ALA A 173 -5.36 11.88 -9.13
CA ALA A 173 -5.10 12.25 -7.74
C ALA A 173 -3.62 12.33 -7.40
N MET A 174 -2.77 11.53 -8.07
CA MET A 174 -1.34 11.45 -7.76
C MET A 174 -0.48 12.45 -8.51
N PHE A 175 -0.68 12.53 -9.83
CA PHE A 175 0.18 13.35 -10.67
C PHE A 175 -0.55 14.54 -11.30
N GLY A 176 -1.88 14.50 -11.35
CA GLY A 176 -2.67 15.40 -12.18
C GLY A 176 -2.51 15.11 -13.67
N GLN A 177 -3.40 15.66 -14.50
CA GLN A 177 -3.35 15.54 -15.96
C GLN A 177 -3.00 16.85 -16.66
N THR A 178 -3.11 17.97 -15.96
CA THR A 178 -2.94 19.33 -16.48
C THR A 178 -2.20 20.20 -15.46
N GLY A 179 -1.69 21.35 -15.92
CA GLY A 179 -0.91 22.27 -15.10
C GLY A 179 0.53 21.80 -14.85
N ASP A 180 1.29 22.61 -14.14
CA ASP A 180 2.68 22.35 -13.84
C ASP A 180 2.83 21.10 -12.97
N ARG A 181 3.64 20.15 -13.46
CA ARG A 181 3.88 18.87 -12.80
C ARG A 181 5.26 18.32 -13.13
N THR A 182 5.90 17.72 -12.12
CA THR A 182 7.23 17.13 -12.23
C THR A 182 7.18 15.64 -11.91
N LEU A 183 7.56 14.81 -12.87
CA LEU A 183 7.79 13.38 -12.70
C LEU A 183 9.26 13.12 -12.46
N PHE A 184 9.60 12.65 -11.27
CA PHE A 184 10.91 12.11 -10.97
C PHE A 184 10.97 10.64 -11.43
N GLN A 185 11.96 10.33 -12.25
CA GLN A 185 12.40 8.98 -12.57
C GLN A 185 13.68 8.72 -11.80
N ILE A 186 13.68 7.72 -10.91
CA ILE A 186 14.76 7.53 -9.95
C ILE A 186 15.33 6.13 -10.11
N ASP A 187 16.62 6.05 -10.42
CA ASP A 187 17.39 4.82 -10.36
C ASP A 187 17.83 4.63 -8.90
N CYS A 188 17.09 3.84 -8.12
CA CYS A 188 17.42 3.58 -6.72
C CYS A 188 17.98 2.17 -6.52
N TYR A 189 18.87 2.01 -5.55
CA TYR A 189 19.44 0.73 -5.13
C TYR A 189 19.01 0.32 -3.73
N SER A 190 18.57 1.27 -2.89
CA SER A 190 18.28 1.04 -1.48
C SER A 190 16.79 0.92 -1.14
N GLY A 191 15.89 1.20 -2.11
CA GLY A 191 14.46 1.31 -1.91
C GLY A 191 13.82 0.08 -1.25
N LYS A 192 12.87 0.31 -0.34
CA LYS A 192 12.19 -0.74 0.43
C LYS A 192 10.79 -0.96 -0.10
N ASP A 193 10.50 -2.16 -0.60
CA ASP A 193 9.13 -2.53 -0.98
C ASP A 193 8.31 -2.77 0.30
N ILE A 194 7.44 -1.81 0.62
CA ILE A 194 6.64 -1.83 1.84
C ILE A 194 5.19 -2.21 1.57
N ARG A 195 4.88 -2.75 0.39
CA ARG A 195 3.51 -3.08 -0.03
C ARG A 195 2.79 -3.96 0.98
N GLN A 196 3.47 -4.91 1.60
CA GLN A 196 2.89 -5.83 2.58
C GLN A 196 2.60 -5.17 3.95
N HIS A 197 3.29 -4.07 4.24
CA HIS A 197 3.20 -3.35 5.51
C HIS A 197 2.37 -2.07 5.40
N SER A 198 2.22 -1.51 4.20
CA SER A 198 1.48 -0.27 3.94
C SER A 198 -0.01 -0.38 4.25
N ALA A 199 -0.60 0.72 4.69
CA ALA A 199 -2.04 0.95 4.79
C ALA A 199 -2.75 0.73 3.46
N TYR A 200 -2.04 0.98 2.35
CA TYR A 200 -2.56 0.96 0.98
C TYR A 200 -1.82 -0.06 0.11
N LEU A 201 -2.30 -1.31 0.11
CA LEU A 201 -1.66 -2.43 -0.59
C LEU A 201 -1.57 -2.25 -2.12
N MET A 202 -2.39 -1.37 -2.70
CA MET A 202 -2.47 -1.16 -4.16
C MET A 202 -1.46 -0.14 -4.70
N GLU A 203 -0.80 0.63 -3.83
CA GLU A 203 0.08 1.72 -4.28
C GLU A 203 1.45 1.23 -4.76
N SER A 204 1.73 -0.09 -4.63
CA SER A 204 3.02 -0.71 -4.97
C SER A 204 4.18 0.12 -4.42
N GLU A 205 4.03 0.53 -3.16
CA GLU A 205 4.86 1.57 -2.59
C GLU A 205 6.28 1.07 -2.33
N ILE A 206 7.23 1.79 -2.91
CA ILE A 206 8.65 1.68 -2.60
C ILE A 206 9.05 2.90 -1.78
N LEU A 207 9.52 2.70 -0.56
CA LEU A 207 9.93 3.77 0.33
C LEU A 207 11.45 3.97 0.26
N LEU A 208 11.88 5.20 -0.04
CA LEU A 208 13.27 5.62 0.17
C LEU A 208 13.43 6.15 1.60
N LEU A 209 14.57 5.83 2.22
CA LEU A 209 14.88 6.24 3.58
C LEU A 209 15.18 7.75 3.67
N PRO A 210 15.10 8.34 4.89
CA PRO A 210 15.55 9.71 5.13
C PRO A 210 17.01 9.88 4.74
N ALA A 211 17.34 11.11 4.32
CA ALA A 211 18.69 11.50 3.90
C ALA A 211 19.24 10.69 2.70
N THR A 212 18.36 10.35 1.75
CA THR A 212 18.75 9.69 0.49
C THR A 212 19.45 10.69 -0.43
N GLN A 213 20.69 10.40 -0.85
CA GLN A 213 21.46 11.27 -1.75
C GLN A 213 21.20 10.91 -3.22
N LEU A 214 20.79 11.90 -4.02
CA LEU A 214 20.41 11.74 -5.41
C LEU A 214 21.26 12.65 -6.31
N LEU A 215 21.66 12.14 -7.47
CA LEU A 215 22.34 12.89 -8.53
C LEU A 215 21.35 13.18 -9.65
N THR A 216 21.21 14.44 -10.02
CA THR A 216 20.45 14.84 -11.21
C THR A 216 21.20 14.43 -12.47
N VAL A 217 20.70 13.42 -13.19
CA VAL A 217 21.35 12.92 -14.42
C VAL A 217 20.83 13.61 -15.68
N GLY A 218 19.59 14.08 -15.65
CA GLY A 218 18.97 14.75 -16.79
C GLY A 218 17.59 15.32 -16.43
N TYR A 219 17.07 16.16 -17.31
CA TYR A 219 15.71 16.65 -17.24
C TYR A 219 15.17 16.87 -18.66
N PHE A 220 13.86 16.82 -18.81
CA PHE A 220 13.16 16.99 -20.07
C PHE A 220 11.84 17.74 -19.82
N ASP A 221 11.58 18.77 -20.61
CA ASP A 221 10.26 19.44 -20.67
C ASP A 221 9.48 18.82 -21.83
N THR A 222 8.36 18.16 -21.51
CA THR A 222 7.53 17.51 -22.53
C THR A 222 6.62 18.49 -23.26
N GLY A 223 6.59 19.76 -22.84
CA GLY A 223 5.52 20.69 -23.15
C GLY A 223 4.26 20.41 -22.32
N SER A 224 3.28 21.32 -22.40
CA SER A 224 1.98 21.20 -21.70
C SER A 224 2.08 21.09 -20.16
N GLY A 225 3.11 21.70 -19.59
CA GLY A 225 3.34 21.81 -18.14
C GLY A 225 3.88 20.54 -17.48
N MET A 226 4.33 19.53 -18.23
CA MET A 226 4.93 18.32 -17.67
C MET A 226 6.45 18.33 -17.82
N HIS A 227 7.13 18.19 -16.70
CA HIS A 227 8.58 18.11 -16.58
C HIS A 227 8.97 16.73 -16.08
N ILE A 228 10.02 16.15 -16.66
CA ILE A 228 10.60 14.89 -16.21
C ILE A 228 12.00 15.20 -15.68
N ILE A 229 12.32 14.73 -14.48
CA ILE A 229 13.65 14.85 -13.88
C ILE A 229 14.16 13.45 -13.61
N GLN A 230 15.32 13.12 -14.16
CA GLN A 230 15.98 11.84 -13.96
C GLN A 230 17.00 11.99 -12.84
N LEU A 231 16.87 11.13 -11.84
CA LEU A 231 17.72 11.07 -10.66
C LEU A 231 18.35 9.69 -10.55
N LYS A 232 19.55 9.64 -9.99
CA LYS A 232 20.22 8.40 -9.62
C LYS A 232 20.62 8.45 -8.16
N GLU A 233 20.25 7.43 -7.40
CA GLU A 233 20.73 7.27 -6.02
C GLU A 233 22.23 7.05 -6.00
N THR A 234 22.91 7.74 -5.09
CA THR A 234 24.36 7.70 -4.92
C THR A 234 24.72 7.53 -3.45
N GLU A 235 25.82 6.82 -3.20
CA GLU A 235 26.33 6.71 -1.84
C GLU A 235 26.98 8.04 -1.41
N PRO A 236 26.60 8.61 -0.25
CA PRO A 236 27.19 9.84 0.23
C PRO A 236 28.62 9.61 0.73
N LYS A 237 29.51 10.59 0.50
CA LYS A 237 30.90 10.53 0.98
C LYS A 237 31.03 10.48 2.50
N PHE A 238 30.02 11.01 3.19
CA PHE A 238 29.90 11.03 4.65
C PHE A 238 28.50 10.55 5.04
N PRO A 239 28.34 9.81 6.15
CA PRO A 239 27.02 9.37 6.60
C PRO A 239 26.09 10.57 6.84
N LEU A 240 24.96 10.61 6.12
CA LEU A 240 23.91 11.63 6.31
C LEU A 240 22.89 11.21 7.38
N MET A 241 22.95 9.94 7.81
CA MET A 241 22.17 9.35 8.88
C MET A 241 23.02 8.27 9.57
N ASN A 242 23.04 8.25 10.90
CA ASN A 242 23.82 7.26 11.64
C ASN A 242 23.28 5.84 11.44
N LYS A 243 24.19 4.87 11.36
CA LYS A 243 23.83 3.45 11.20
C LYS A 243 23.40 2.86 12.53
N ILE A 244 22.35 2.03 12.50
CA ILE A 244 21.94 1.24 13.66
C ILE A 244 22.95 0.09 13.86
N PRO A 245 23.61 -0.02 15.03
CA PRO A 245 24.54 -1.11 15.30
C PRO A 245 23.88 -2.49 15.15
N GLY A 246 24.54 -3.41 14.44
CA GLY A 246 24.06 -4.78 14.23
C GLY A 246 22.92 -4.92 13.20
N ALA A 247 22.42 -3.83 12.62
CA ALA A 247 21.57 -3.89 11.44
C ALA A 247 22.48 -4.10 10.22
N ASN A 248 22.64 -5.35 9.77
CA ASN A 248 23.49 -5.67 8.62
C ASN A 248 23.01 -4.92 7.37
N ALA A 249 23.83 -3.97 6.91
CA ALA A 249 23.94 -3.64 5.50
C ALA A 249 24.55 -4.85 4.78
N ASN A 250 23.99 -5.22 3.63
CA ASN A 250 24.43 -6.29 2.72
C ASN A 250 24.00 -7.73 3.09
N LEU A 251 22.74 -8.07 2.78
CA LEU A 251 22.52 -9.37 2.13
C LEU A 251 22.95 -9.20 0.65
N PRO A 252 23.78 -10.10 0.09
CA PRO A 252 24.23 -9.98 -1.29
C PRO A 252 23.05 -9.95 -2.26
N ILE A 253 23.11 -9.03 -3.22
CA ILE A 253 22.26 -9.04 -4.41
C ILE A 253 22.50 -10.38 -5.11
N PRO A 254 21.49 -11.23 -5.36
CA PRO A 254 21.69 -12.40 -6.20
C PRO A 254 21.95 -11.92 -7.63
N SER A 255 23.20 -11.99 -8.06
CA SER A 255 23.55 -11.93 -9.47
C SER A 255 22.91 -13.13 -10.17
N HIS A 256 22.16 -12.87 -11.23
CA HIS A 256 21.71 -13.89 -12.16
C HIS A 256 22.90 -14.73 -12.65
N SER A 257 22.96 -15.99 -12.24
CA SER A 257 23.66 -17.04 -12.98
C SER A 257 22.86 -18.33 -12.85
N GLU A 258 22.37 -18.79 -14.00
CA GLU A 258 21.71 -20.07 -14.17
C GLU A 258 22.66 -21.21 -13.75
N ASN A 259 22.25 -22.00 -12.76
CA ASN A 259 22.52 -23.44 -12.73
C ASN A 259 21.65 -24.13 -11.66
N PRO A 260 20.97 -25.25 -11.97
CA PRO A 260 20.03 -25.89 -11.06
C PRO A 260 20.77 -26.78 -10.05
N GLY A 261 20.76 -26.37 -8.78
CA GLY A 261 21.10 -27.23 -7.65
C GLY A 261 19.99 -28.26 -7.35
N PRO A 262 20.27 -29.30 -6.55
CA PRO A 262 19.51 -30.54 -6.54
C PRO A 262 18.09 -30.35 -5.98
N ILE A 263 17.14 -31.04 -6.63
CA ILE A 263 15.73 -31.08 -6.28
C ILE A 263 15.57 -31.65 -4.87
N ILE A 264 15.34 -30.77 -3.90
CA ILE A 264 14.81 -31.16 -2.59
C ILE A 264 13.34 -31.52 -2.83
N LYS A 265 13.01 -32.81 -2.69
CA LYS A 265 11.62 -33.28 -2.76
C LYS A 265 10.79 -32.53 -1.71
N PRO A 266 9.61 -32.00 -2.07
CA PRO A 266 8.72 -31.37 -1.09
C PRO A 266 8.34 -32.41 -0.03
N PRO A 267 8.25 -32.03 1.26
CA PRO A 267 7.80 -32.95 2.30
C PRO A 267 6.41 -33.46 1.94
N THR A 268 6.25 -34.78 2.03
CA THR A 268 4.97 -35.46 1.89
C THR A 268 3.99 -34.91 2.91
N CYS A 269 2.83 -34.47 2.41
CA CYS A 269 1.73 -33.93 3.18
C CYS A 269 1.21 -35.01 4.14
N GLU A 270 1.74 -35.05 5.37
CA GLU A 270 1.02 -35.64 6.48
C GLU A 270 -0.15 -34.72 6.80
N THR A 271 -1.36 -35.25 6.67
CA THR A 271 -2.62 -34.57 6.91
C THR A 271 -2.65 -34.00 8.33
N LEU A 272 -2.33 -32.73 8.46
CA LEU A 272 -2.73 -31.94 9.62
C LEU A 272 -4.26 -31.91 9.67
N PRO A 273 -4.87 -32.07 10.86
CA PRO A 273 -6.32 -32.07 10.99
C PRO A 273 -6.87 -30.75 10.44
N VAL A 274 -7.86 -30.84 9.55
CA VAL A 274 -8.56 -29.69 8.99
C VAL A 274 -9.10 -28.90 10.19
N PRO A 275 -8.61 -27.68 10.46
CA PRO A 275 -9.15 -26.89 11.56
C PRO A 275 -10.65 -26.73 11.32
N GLU A 276 -11.47 -26.94 12.34
CA GLU A 276 -12.93 -26.75 12.29
C GLU A 276 -13.25 -25.26 12.02
N ILE A 277 -13.13 -24.84 10.76
CA ILE A 277 -13.46 -23.49 10.26
C ILE A 277 -14.96 -23.18 10.45
N ASP A 278 -15.77 -24.18 10.79
CA ASP A 278 -17.22 -24.05 10.94
C ASP A 278 -17.66 -23.23 12.16
N LYS A 279 -16.86 -23.13 13.23
CA LYS A 279 -17.31 -22.47 14.48
C LYS A 279 -17.22 -20.94 14.51
N ALA A 280 -16.41 -20.30 13.66
CA ALA A 280 -16.33 -18.84 13.64
C ALA A 280 -17.57 -18.23 12.94
N PRO A 281 -18.37 -17.35 13.59
CA PRO A 281 -19.60 -16.81 12.99
C PRO A 281 -19.26 -15.67 12.02
N ILE A 282 -18.73 -16.01 10.85
CA ILE A 282 -18.49 -15.05 9.77
C ILE A 282 -19.86 -14.61 9.25
N LYS A 283 -20.20 -13.33 9.46
CA LYS A 283 -21.46 -12.71 9.01
C LYS A 283 -21.30 -11.97 7.69
N VAL A 284 -20.15 -11.37 7.46
CA VAL A 284 -19.83 -10.57 6.27
C VAL A 284 -18.49 -11.05 5.73
N LEU A 285 -18.45 -11.36 4.44
CA LEU A 285 -17.24 -11.75 3.74
C LEU A 285 -17.02 -10.76 2.59
N ASN A 286 -16.01 -9.92 2.71
CA ASN A 286 -15.66 -8.97 1.66
C ASN A 286 -14.44 -9.46 0.88
N LEU A 287 -14.67 -9.81 -0.38
CA LEU A 287 -13.70 -10.30 -1.34
C LEU A 287 -13.65 -9.41 -2.58
N SER A 288 -14.06 -8.15 -2.46
CA SER A 288 -14.01 -7.19 -3.56
C SER A 288 -12.56 -6.91 -4.00
N ASN A 289 -12.32 -6.72 -5.30
CA ASN A 289 -11.05 -6.35 -5.92
C ASN A 289 -9.90 -7.35 -5.70
N ASN A 290 -10.21 -8.65 -5.63
CA ASN A 290 -9.23 -9.73 -5.42
C ASN A 290 -8.95 -10.56 -6.68
N ASN A 291 -9.29 -10.04 -7.86
CA ASN A 291 -9.07 -10.71 -9.13
C ASN A 291 -9.71 -12.11 -9.23
N ILE A 292 -10.80 -12.32 -8.48
CA ILE A 292 -11.51 -13.61 -8.43
C ILE A 292 -12.20 -13.85 -9.77
N GLY A 293 -11.79 -14.90 -10.47
CA GLY A 293 -12.47 -15.41 -11.66
C GLY A 293 -13.47 -16.52 -11.32
N ASP A 294 -14.05 -17.12 -12.34
CA ASP A 294 -15.09 -18.16 -12.20
C ASP A 294 -14.60 -19.39 -11.42
N GLU A 295 -13.31 -19.72 -11.51
CA GLU A 295 -12.67 -20.78 -10.71
C GLU A 295 -12.65 -20.45 -9.22
N GLY A 296 -12.36 -19.20 -8.85
CA GLY A 296 -12.41 -18.76 -7.46
C GLY A 296 -13.85 -18.75 -6.93
N VAL A 297 -14.81 -18.37 -7.78
CA VAL A 297 -16.23 -18.49 -7.47
C VAL A 297 -16.63 -19.94 -7.20
N ARG A 298 -16.14 -20.91 -7.99
CA ARG A 298 -16.43 -22.34 -7.77
C ARG A 298 -16.05 -22.81 -6.37
N HIS A 299 -14.91 -22.34 -5.84
CA HIS A 299 -14.49 -22.64 -4.48
C HIS A 299 -15.36 -21.93 -3.44
N LEU A 300 -15.79 -20.69 -3.72
CA LEU A 300 -16.69 -19.95 -2.83
C LEU A 300 -18.09 -20.55 -2.71
N VAL A 301 -18.58 -21.23 -3.75
CA VAL A 301 -19.88 -21.92 -3.71
C VAL A 301 -19.98 -22.89 -2.52
N GLU A 302 -18.92 -23.65 -2.26
CA GLU A 302 -18.90 -24.61 -1.14
C GLU A 302 -18.93 -23.91 0.22
N VAL A 303 -18.31 -22.73 0.33
CA VAL A 303 -18.36 -21.89 1.53
C VAL A 303 -19.76 -21.32 1.74
N ILE A 304 -20.38 -20.79 0.68
CA ILE A 304 -21.73 -20.20 0.73
C ILE A 304 -22.77 -21.23 1.20
N LYS A 305 -22.69 -22.47 0.70
CA LYS A 305 -23.63 -23.55 1.06
C LYS A 305 -23.50 -24.03 2.51
N ARG A 306 -22.28 -24.02 3.06
CA ARG A 306 -21.97 -24.54 4.41
C ARG A 306 -22.13 -23.48 5.50
N LYS A 307 -21.79 -22.22 5.19
CA LYS A 307 -21.67 -21.16 6.18
C LYS A 307 -22.99 -20.40 6.39
N ARG A 308 -23.92 -21.00 7.16
CA ARG A 308 -25.24 -20.42 7.48
C ARG A 308 -25.21 -19.06 8.18
N THR A 309 -24.09 -18.71 8.83
CA THR A 309 -23.93 -17.41 9.47
C THR A 309 -23.66 -16.27 8.48
N LEU A 310 -23.26 -16.60 7.25
CA LEU A 310 -22.89 -15.61 6.24
C LEU A 310 -24.14 -14.93 5.67
N THR A 311 -24.25 -13.63 5.90
CA THR A 311 -25.39 -12.80 5.50
C THR A 311 -25.04 -11.79 4.42
N ALA A 312 -23.77 -11.42 4.25
CA ALA A 312 -23.33 -10.52 3.20
C ALA A 312 -22.03 -10.98 2.53
N LEU A 313 -22.02 -10.97 1.20
CA LEU A 313 -20.88 -11.33 0.37
C LEU A 313 -20.61 -10.19 -0.62
N HIS A 314 -19.40 -9.64 -0.57
CA HIS A 314 -18.97 -8.61 -1.50
C HIS A 314 -17.94 -9.20 -2.46
N LEU A 315 -18.26 -9.20 -3.75
CA LEU A 315 -17.45 -9.75 -4.83
C LEU A 315 -17.21 -8.70 -5.93
N ASN A 316 -17.23 -7.43 -5.55
CA ASN A 316 -17.16 -6.32 -6.48
C ASN A 316 -15.77 -6.19 -7.13
N GLY A 317 -15.70 -5.66 -8.35
CA GLY A 317 -14.42 -5.36 -9.01
C GLY A 317 -13.54 -6.59 -9.20
N ASN A 318 -14.14 -7.76 -9.40
CA ASN A 318 -13.45 -9.01 -9.68
C ASN A 318 -13.52 -9.34 -11.18
N GLN A 319 -13.02 -10.53 -11.56
CA GLN A 319 -13.04 -11.00 -12.94
C GLN A 319 -14.14 -12.05 -13.20
N ILE A 320 -15.26 -11.94 -12.47
CA ILE A 320 -16.39 -12.86 -12.57
C ILE A 320 -17.09 -12.66 -13.90
N SER A 321 -17.28 -13.74 -14.65
CA SER A 321 -18.03 -13.74 -15.90
C SER A 321 -19.45 -14.29 -15.71
N ASP A 322 -20.21 -14.36 -16.79
CA ASP A 322 -21.53 -14.98 -16.80
C ASP A 322 -21.52 -16.44 -16.28
N GLU A 323 -20.42 -17.18 -16.48
CA GLU A 323 -20.25 -18.54 -15.95
C GLU A 323 -20.09 -18.55 -14.42
N GLY A 324 -19.32 -17.60 -13.87
CA GLY A 324 -19.23 -17.42 -12.42
C GLY A 324 -20.58 -17.00 -11.82
N VAL A 325 -21.38 -16.20 -12.54
CA VAL A 325 -22.74 -15.86 -12.10
C VAL A 325 -23.65 -17.09 -12.05
N LYS A 326 -23.56 -18.01 -13.02
CA LYS A 326 -24.30 -19.29 -12.98
C LYS A 326 -23.95 -20.12 -11.75
N LEU A 327 -22.67 -20.19 -11.40
CA LEU A 327 -22.20 -20.91 -10.21
C LEU A 327 -22.74 -20.28 -8.91
N LEU A 328 -22.67 -18.95 -8.79
CA LEU A 328 -23.26 -18.22 -7.66
C LEU A 328 -24.76 -18.41 -7.58
N ALA A 329 -25.46 -18.34 -8.72
CA ALA A 329 -26.90 -18.49 -8.77
C ALA A 329 -27.35 -19.85 -8.23
N ASN A 330 -26.67 -20.92 -8.64
CA ASN A 330 -26.92 -22.27 -8.13
C ASN A 330 -26.66 -22.37 -6.62
N ALA A 331 -25.58 -21.74 -6.12
CA ALA A 331 -25.27 -21.72 -4.70
C ALA A 331 -26.34 -20.98 -3.86
N LEU A 332 -26.91 -19.90 -4.38
CA LEU A 332 -27.94 -19.11 -3.71
C LEU A 332 -29.29 -19.83 -3.65
N CYS A 333 -29.61 -20.69 -4.61
CA CYS A 333 -30.82 -21.51 -4.59
C CYS A 333 -30.72 -22.72 -3.65
N HIS A 334 -29.55 -23.00 -3.07
CA HIS A 334 -29.37 -24.12 -2.16
C HIS A 334 -30.05 -23.86 -0.79
N PRO A 335 -30.79 -24.82 -0.21
CA PRO A 335 -31.56 -24.63 1.03
C PRO A 335 -30.70 -24.33 2.27
N GLY A 336 -29.40 -24.62 2.21
CA GLY A 336 -28.43 -24.30 3.26
C GLY A 336 -27.93 -22.85 3.28
N THR A 337 -28.26 -22.05 2.26
CA THR A 337 -27.75 -20.70 2.08
C THR A 337 -28.66 -19.68 2.77
N ASN A 338 -28.07 -18.75 3.54
CA ASN A 338 -28.79 -17.67 4.24
C ASN A 338 -28.28 -16.28 3.83
N LEU A 339 -27.69 -16.18 2.64
CA LEU A 339 -27.10 -14.94 2.17
C LEU A 339 -28.21 -13.92 1.88
N GLN A 340 -28.09 -12.73 2.47
CA GLN A 340 -29.05 -11.63 2.37
C GLN A 340 -28.56 -10.51 1.46
N LYS A 341 -27.24 -10.33 1.34
CA LYS A 341 -26.65 -9.27 0.52
C LYS A 341 -25.57 -9.85 -0.38
N LEU A 342 -25.69 -9.61 -1.68
CA LEU A 342 -24.66 -9.96 -2.65
C LEU A 342 -24.33 -8.73 -3.50
N TYR A 343 -23.06 -8.38 -3.50
CA TYR A 343 -22.54 -7.26 -4.28
C TYR A 343 -21.60 -7.80 -5.37
N LEU A 344 -21.92 -7.52 -6.63
CA LEU A 344 -21.16 -7.93 -7.82
C LEU A 344 -20.82 -6.72 -8.71
N HIS A 345 -20.86 -5.50 -8.19
CA HIS A 345 -20.62 -4.30 -8.98
C HIS A 345 -19.21 -4.27 -9.60
N ASN A 346 -19.05 -3.61 -10.75
CA ASN A 346 -17.79 -3.50 -11.48
C ASN A 346 -17.14 -4.85 -11.88
N ASN A 347 -17.94 -5.91 -12.07
CA ASN A 347 -17.49 -7.14 -12.73
C ASN A 347 -17.77 -7.03 -14.23
N LYS A 348 -16.81 -6.46 -14.97
CA LYS A 348 -16.96 -6.08 -16.40
C LYS A 348 -17.18 -7.24 -17.38
N ARG A 349 -17.09 -8.49 -16.89
CA ARG A 349 -17.31 -9.71 -17.67
C ARG A 349 -18.70 -10.32 -17.45
N ILE A 350 -19.51 -9.71 -16.59
CA ILE A 350 -20.94 -10.01 -16.47
C ILE A 350 -21.67 -9.21 -17.56
N THR A 351 -22.40 -9.92 -18.41
CA THR A 351 -23.11 -9.39 -19.58
C THR A 351 -24.59 -9.80 -19.55
N ASP A 352 -25.37 -9.34 -20.53
CA ASP A 352 -26.80 -9.67 -20.66
C ASP A 352 -27.07 -11.19 -20.73
N SER A 353 -26.06 -11.98 -21.10
CA SER A 353 -26.14 -13.46 -21.11
C SER A 353 -26.43 -14.07 -19.74
N SER A 354 -26.21 -13.33 -18.65
CA SER A 354 -26.49 -13.77 -17.27
C SER A 354 -27.86 -13.34 -16.74
N VAL A 355 -28.60 -12.49 -17.46
CA VAL A 355 -29.85 -11.88 -16.98
C VAL A 355 -30.92 -12.92 -16.66
N ASP A 356 -31.18 -13.86 -17.56
CA ASP A 356 -32.19 -14.91 -17.34
C ASP A 356 -31.84 -15.80 -16.14
N VAL A 357 -30.55 -16.09 -15.96
CA VAL A 357 -30.03 -16.87 -14.84
C VAL A 357 -30.28 -16.14 -13.51
N LEU A 358 -30.00 -14.84 -13.49
CA LEU A 358 -30.22 -13.98 -12.33
C LEU A 358 -31.70 -13.83 -12.00
N ILE A 359 -32.56 -13.63 -13.00
CA ILE A 359 -34.02 -13.55 -12.82
C ILE A 359 -34.56 -14.86 -12.23
N ASN A 360 -34.16 -16.00 -12.79
CA ASN A 360 -34.60 -17.30 -12.29
C ASN A 360 -34.10 -17.58 -10.87
N MET A 361 -32.86 -17.20 -10.55
CA MET A 361 -32.33 -17.28 -9.19
C MET A 361 -33.13 -16.41 -8.21
N LEU A 362 -33.41 -15.15 -8.56
CA LEU A 362 -34.16 -14.22 -7.71
C LEU A 362 -35.61 -14.66 -7.48
N LYS A 363 -36.23 -15.39 -8.42
CA LYS A 363 -37.56 -16.00 -8.23
C LYS A 363 -37.57 -17.15 -7.23
N GLN A 364 -36.48 -17.92 -7.18
CA GLN A 364 -36.37 -19.12 -6.33
C GLN A 364 -35.78 -18.82 -4.95
N ASN A 365 -34.82 -17.91 -4.88
CA ASN A 365 -34.16 -17.55 -3.63
C ASN A 365 -35.10 -16.71 -2.74
N GLN A 366 -35.21 -17.10 -1.47
CA GLN A 366 -36.08 -16.43 -0.48
C GLN A 366 -35.30 -15.62 0.58
N SER A 367 -33.95 -15.64 0.52
CA SER A 367 -33.10 -15.06 1.55
C SER A 367 -32.49 -13.71 1.16
N LEU A 368 -32.24 -13.50 -0.13
CA LEU A 368 -31.52 -12.36 -0.69
C LEU A 368 -32.43 -11.12 -0.70
N LYS A 369 -32.00 -10.08 0.01
CA LYS A 369 -32.71 -8.80 0.15
C LYS A 369 -32.05 -7.68 -0.62
N THR A 370 -30.75 -7.82 -0.90
CA THR A 370 -29.96 -6.77 -1.51
C THR A 370 -29.03 -7.38 -2.54
N PHE A 371 -29.18 -6.93 -3.78
CA PHE A 371 -28.40 -7.43 -4.91
C PHE A 371 -27.94 -6.28 -5.79
N TRP A 372 -26.61 -6.12 -5.92
CA TRP A 372 -26.00 -4.98 -6.62
C TRP A 372 -25.18 -5.48 -7.81
N LEU A 373 -25.54 -5.03 -9.01
CA LEU A 373 -24.89 -5.36 -10.29
C LEU A 373 -24.47 -4.10 -11.10
N ILE A 374 -24.41 -2.95 -10.43
CA ILE A 374 -24.06 -1.67 -11.07
C ILE A 374 -22.66 -1.77 -11.71
N GLU A 375 -22.44 -1.10 -12.83
CA GLU A 375 -21.17 -1.14 -13.59
C GLU A 375 -20.76 -2.55 -14.10
N CYS A 376 -21.72 -3.47 -14.21
CA CYS A 376 -21.59 -4.64 -15.09
C CYS A 376 -21.95 -4.24 -16.54
N LYS A 377 -21.59 -5.07 -17.53
CA LYS A 377 -21.96 -4.82 -18.94
C LYS A 377 -23.39 -5.30 -19.24
N LEU A 378 -24.32 -4.92 -18.37
CA LEU A 378 -25.74 -5.13 -18.59
C LEU A 378 -26.28 -3.95 -19.40
N THR A 379 -26.85 -4.22 -20.56
CA THR A 379 -27.47 -3.17 -21.37
C THR A 379 -28.93 -2.98 -20.95
N SER A 380 -29.43 -1.75 -21.03
CA SER A 380 -30.86 -1.48 -20.80
C SER A 380 -31.66 -2.08 -21.95
N GLY A 381 -32.38 -3.16 -21.68
CA GLY A 381 -33.39 -3.73 -22.59
C GLY A 381 -34.64 -2.86 -22.70
#